data_AF-A0A8T3MVC7-F1
#
_entry.id   AF-A0A8T3MVC7-F1
#
_cell.length_a   1.000
_cell.length_b   1.000
_cell.length_c   1.000
_cell.angle_alpha   90.00
_cell.angle_beta   90.00
_cell.angle_gamma   90.00
#
_symmetry.space_group_name_H-M   'P 1'
#
loop_
_entity.id
_entity.type
_entity.pdbx_description
1 polymer ?
#
loop_
_entity_poly.entity_id
_entity_poly.type
_entity_poly.pdbx_seq_one_letter_code
_entity_poly.pdbx_strand_id
1 'polypeptide(L)'
;MTAKTRRTRAGHLVDDAPGGEGTLFADASDAPEAATGTPPEEPAWLRDVPIPGDVPVELTADERRAREDEQKAAEIVRAKARADEIVGRLNPEQARAVTATDGPLLILAGAGSGKTRVLAHRIAYLVGVKNVRPWSILAVTFTNRAAGELRERIISLVGEPGRDVQAGTFHSLCARVLRRDGEAIGISRRFVVYDTEDQQSLMKQLLREEDLPLTGEFRPSAVLGAISRAKNEMLDATFLAENAVNHRERTIAKLAVRYEQRLKKVGALDFDDLLLKAVVLFDESPDTLARYQDRWRYLHVDEYQDTNRPQYLWIKALAARHHNLAVVGDDDQSIYRWRGADIRNILDFERDYPDATIVKLERNYRSTQLILDAAHAVVSRNSERTDKKLWTERSGGAKIQRFEAYNEEEEAEWIARQMEG
;
A
#
# COMPACT_ATOMS: atom_id res chain seq x y z
N MET A 1 -53.52 -1.38 -40.26
CA MET A 1 -53.23 0.08 -40.34
C MET A 1 -51.79 0.26 -39.92
N THR A 2 -50.85 0.48 -40.85
CA THR A 2 -50.29 1.81 -41.22
C THR A 2 -49.61 2.50 -40.02
N ALA A 3 -48.29 2.50 -39.80
CA ALA A 3 -47.08 2.71 -40.64
C ALA A 3 -46.64 4.18 -40.80
N LYS A 4 -45.31 4.37 -40.92
CA LYS A 4 -44.51 5.59 -41.21
C LYS A 4 -44.13 6.55 -40.06
N THR A 5 -42.90 6.35 -39.56
CA THR A 5 -41.73 7.26 -39.67
C THR A 5 -41.88 8.80 -39.60
N ARG A 6 -40.93 9.42 -38.86
CA ARG A 6 -40.01 10.54 -39.25
C ARG A 6 -40.14 11.91 -38.52
N ARG A 7 -39.03 12.33 -37.90
CA ARG A 7 -38.46 13.70 -37.68
C ARG A 7 -39.38 14.94 -37.55
N THR A 8 -39.09 15.77 -36.53
CA THR A 8 -38.59 17.17 -36.68
C THR A 8 -37.94 17.74 -35.39
N ARG A 9 -37.24 18.88 -35.49
CA ARG A 9 -36.64 19.70 -34.39
C ARG A 9 -37.57 20.89 -34.04
N ALA A 10 -37.39 21.55 -32.87
CA ALA A 10 -37.10 23.01 -32.73
C ALA A 10 -37.19 23.56 -31.26
N GLY A 11 -36.49 24.68 -30.99
CA GLY A 11 -36.53 25.52 -29.74
C GLY A 11 -35.31 25.30 -28.81
N HIS A 12 -34.39 26.23 -28.49
CA HIS A 12 -34.37 27.69 -28.15
C HIS A 12 -34.78 27.99 -26.69
N LEU A 13 -34.11 28.86 -25.90
CA LEU A 13 -32.99 29.84 -26.07
C LEU A 13 -31.80 29.50 -25.10
N VAL A 14 -30.55 30.00 -25.15
CA VAL A 14 -29.88 31.27 -25.56
C VAL A 14 -29.98 32.40 -24.51
N ASP A 15 -28.93 33.19 -24.17
CA ASP A 15 -27.48 33.12 -24.54
C ASP A 15 -26.66 32.46 -23.39
N ASP A 16 -25.48 32.82 -22.85
CA ASP A 16 -24.41 33.86 -22.97
C ASP A 16 -23.10 33.20 -22.39
N ALA A 17 -21.83 33.66 -22.38
CA ALA A 17 -21.13 34.94 -22.63
C ALA A 17 -19.66 34.64 -23.16
N PRO A 18 -18.74 35.61 -23.41
CA PRO A 18 -17.86 35.49 -24.59
C PRO A 18 -16.33 35.39 -24.40
N GLY A 19 -15.66 34.89 -25.45
CA GLY A 19 -14.41 35.46 -25.99
C GLY A 19 -13.07 34.86 -25.53
N GLY A 20 -12.32 34.27 -26.46
CA GLY A 20 -10.92 33.87 -26.26
C GLY A 20 -10.40 32.98 -27.39
N GLU A 21 -9.57 33.52 -28.28
CA GLU A 21 -9.06 32.80 -29.44
C GLU A 21 -7.91 31.84 -29.08
N GLY A 22 -7.97 30.61 -29.59
CA GLY A 22 -6.88 29.64 -29.55
C GLY A 22 -6.70 29.00 -30.91
N THR A 23 -5.63 29.37 -31.62
CA THR A 23 -5.30 28.82 -32.93
C THR A 23 -4.79 27.38 -32.80
N LEU A 24 -5.55 26.45 -33.36
CA LEU A 24 -5.16 25.04 -33.50
C LEU A 24 -4.09 24.90 -34.58
N PHE A 25 -3.08 24.07 -34.31
CA PHE A 25 -2.13 23.64 -35.35
C PHE A 25 -2.87 22.75 -36.36
N ALA A 26 -2.68 23.02 -37.65
CA ALA A 26 -3.16 22.17 -38.74
C ALA A 26 -2.07 21.19 -39.19
N ASP A 27 -2.46 19.98 -39.59
CA ASP A 27 -1.54 18.96 -40.07
C ASP A 27 -0.83 19.34 -41.39
N ALA A 28 0.42 18.90 -41.52
CA ALA A 28 1.23 19.15 -42.70
C ALA A 28 1.01 18.06 -43.77
N SER A 29 0.04 18.26 -44.67
CA SER A 29 -0.20 17.34 -45.79
C SER A 29 -0.51 17.98 -47.15
N ASP A 30 -0.31 19.29 -47.32
CA ASP A 30 -0.37 19.97 -48.62
C ASP A 30 0.84 20.89 -48.80
N ALA A 31 1.74 20.53 -49.72
CA ALA A 31 2.89 21.33 -50.13
C ALA A 31 2.99 21.34 -51.67
N PRO A 32 2.90 22.52 -52.33
CA PRO A 32 3.01 22.61 -53.79
C PRO A 32 4.45 22.39 -54.29
N GLU A 33 4.58 22.18 -55.60
CA GLU A 33 5.79 21.68 -56.24
C GLU A 33 7.02 22.60 -56.08
N ALA A 34 8.21 21.98 -56.06
CA ALA A 34 9.46 22.64 -55.72
C ALA A 34 9.93 23.65 -56.79
N ALA A 35 9.96 24.93 -56.42
CA ALA A 35 10.59 25.97 -57.22
C ALA A 35 12.12 25.78 -57.25
N THR A 36 12.69 25.59 -58.44
CA THR A 36 14.14 25.40 -58.67
C THR A 36 14.92 26.72 -58.61
N GLY A 37 14.90 27.37 -57.46
CA GLY A 37 15.77 28.50 -57.12
C GLY A 37 17.05 28.04 -56.43
N THR A 38 18.21 28.51 -56.89
CA THR A 38 19.43 28.44 -56.06
C THR A 38 19.21 29.33 -54.83
N PRO A 39 19.49 28.89 -53.59
CA PRO A 39 19.38 29.79 -52.45
C PRO A 39 20.31 31.00 -52.66
N PRO A 40 19.90 32.21 -52.24
CA PRO A 40 20.75 33.39 -52.37
C PRO A 40 22.05 33.15 -51.60
N GLU A 41 23.19 33.50 -52.18
CA GLU A 41 24.47 33.38 -51.49
C GLU A 41 24.44 34.15 -50.16
N GLU A 42 24.89 33.48 -49.09
CA GLU A 42 25.07 34.14 -47.80
C GLU A 42 25.97 35.38 -47.98
N PRO A 43 25.53 36.57 -47.56
CA PRO A 43 26.26 37.80 -47.81
C PRO A 43 27.60 37.75 -47.06
N ALA A 44 28.67 38.25 -47.69
CA ALA A 44 30.05 38.02 -47.22
C ALA A 44 30.28 38.38 -45.73
N TRP A 45 29.62 39.42 -45.21
CA TRP A 45 29.71 39.81 -43.80
C TRP A 45 29.28 38.73 -42.82
N LEU A 46 28.46 37.76 -43.23
CA LEU A 46 28.02 36.62 -42.41
C LEU A 46 29.11 35.52 -42.32
N ARG A 47 29.98 35.41 -43.35
CA ARG A 47 31.07 34.42 -43.42
C ARG A 47 32.26 34.81 -42.54
N ASP A 48 32.45 36.11 -42.32
CA ASP A 48 33.53 36.67 -41.49
C ASP A 48 33.09 37.00 -40.04
N VAL A 49 31.84 36.68 -39.64
CA VAL A 49 31.49 36.70 -38.20
C VAL A 49 32.25 35.57 -37.52
N PRO A 50 33.09 35.84 -36.50
CA PRO A 50 33.62 34.79 -35.67
C PRO A 50 32.43 34.17 -34.94
N ILE A 51 32.03 32.96 -35.34
CA ILE A 51 31.15 32.12 -34.52
C ILE A 51 31.82 32.09 -33.15
N PRO A 52 31.17 32.57 -32.06
CA PRO A 52 31.72 32.42 -30.73
C PRO A 52 31.79 30.92 -30.50
N GLY A 53 33.00 30.37 -30.60
CA GLY A 53 33.19 28.97 -30.31
C GLY A 53 32.73 28.73 -28.88
N ASP A 54 31.90 27.72 -28.69
CA ASP A 54 31.83 27.02 -27.40
C ASP A 54 33.20 26.34 -27.17
N VAL A 55 34.22 27.17 -26.93
CA VAL A 55 35.44 26.78 -26.26
C VAL A 55 34.95 26.24 -24.93
N PRO A 56 35.03 24.92 -24.69
CA PRO A 56 34.64 24.39 -23.40
C PRO A 56 35.59 25.07 -22.42
N VAL A 57 35.06 25.90 -21.53
CA VAL A 57 35.88 26.51 -20.48
C VAL A 57 36.34 25.35 -19.63
N GLU A 58 37.56 24.87 -19.88
CA GLU A 58 38.20 23.80 -19.16
C GLU A 58 38.55 24.32 -17.76
N LEU A 59 37.51 24.40 -16.93
CA LEU A 59 37.57 24.73 -15.52
C LEU A 59 38.78 24.00 -14.92
N THR A 60 39.68 24.75 -14.31
CA THR A 60 40.84 24.18 -13.62
C THR A 60 40.39 23.15 -12.58
N ALA A 61 41.31 22.31 -12.10
CA ALA A 61 41.00 21.35 -11.04
C ALA A 61 40.39 22.03 -9.80
N ASP A 62 40.82 23.27 -9.51
CA ASP A 62 40.36 24.05 -8.37
C ASP A 62 39.02 24.76 -8.63
N GLU A 63 38.76 25.27 -9.85
CA GLU A 63 37.43 25.80 -10.22
C GLU A 63 36.35 24.70 -10.26
N ARG A 64 36.70 23.48 -10.68
CA ARG A 64 35.80 22.31 -10.59
C ARG A 64 35.46 21.99 -9.13
N ARG A 65 36.47 21.92 -8.24
CA ARG A 65 36.26 21.72 -6.80
C ARG A 65 35.42 22.83 -6.17
N ALA A 66 35.70 24.10 -6.48
CA ALA A 66 34.94 25.23 -5.97
C ALA A 66 33.45 25.14 -6.34
N ARG A 67 33.13 24.81 -7.60
CA ARG A 67 31.74 24.58 -8.04
C ARG A 67 31.10 23.36 -7.39
N GLU A 68 31.82 22.26 -7.25
CA GLU A 68 31.31 21.08 -6.54
C GLU A 68 30.98 21.40 -5.08
N ASP A 69 31.83 22.16 -4.39
CA ASP A 69 31.65 22.48 -2.97
C ASP A 69 30.57 23.55 -2.76
N GLU A 70 30.44 24.51 -3.68
CA GLU A 70 29.27 25.43 -3.75
C GLU A 70 27.97 24.65 -3.97
N GLN A 71 27.96 23.67 -4.90
CA GLN A 71 26.79 22.82 -5.13
C GLN A 71 26.44 21.98 -3.89
N LYS A 72 27.43 21.33 -3.25
CA LYS A 72 27.23 20.58 -1.99
C LYS A 72 26.66 21.48 -0.90
N ALA A 73 27.16 22.71 -0.74
CA ALA A 73 26.64 23.69 0.22
C ALA A 73 25.18 24.09 -0.08
N ALA A 74 24.85 24.35 -1.35
CA ALA A 74 23.48 24.65 -1.77
C ALA A 74 22.52 23.47 -1.57
N GLU A 75 22.98 22.24 -1.81
CA GLU A 75 22.22 21.01 -1.53
C GLU A 75 21.97 20.82 -0.04
N ILE A 76 22.97 21.07 0.83
CA ILE A 76 22.82 21.01 2.30
C ILE A 76 21.78 22.04 2.79
N VAL A 77 21.83 23.28 2.28
CA VAL A 77 20.86 24.33 2.66
C VAL A 77 19.45 23.96 2.22
N ARG A 78 19.27 23.45 0.99
CA ARG A 78 17.98 22.96 0.49
C ARG A 78 17.46 21.78 1.31
N ALA A 79 18.31 20.79 1.58
CA ALA A 79 17.96 19.59 2.35
C ALA A 79 17.56 19.96 3.79
N LYS A 80 18.22 20.94 4.41
CA LYS A 80 17.83 21.45 5.73
C LYS A 80 16.46 22.14 5.71
N ALA A 81 16.26 23.12 4.82
CA ALA A 81 14.96 23.81 4.72
C ALA A 81 13.81 22.83 4.45
N ARG A 82 14.08 21.80 3.64
CA ARG A 82 13.14 20.72 3.32
C ARG A 82 12.90 19.74 4.48
N ALA A 83 13.91 19.48 5.31
CA ALA A 83 13.74 18.75 6.56
C ALA A 83 12.84 19.53 7.52
N ASP A 84 13.12 20.82 7.73
CA ASP A 84 12.37 21.71 8.62
C ASP A 84 10.88 21.82 8.19
N GLU A 85 10.59 21.88 6.88
CA GLU A 85 9.24 21.82 6.32
C GLU A 85 8.50 20.51 6.67
N ILE A 86 9.17 19.37 6.53
CA ILE A 86 8.58 18.04 6.74
C ILE A 86 8.41 17.73 8.23
N VAL A 87 9.38 18.07 9.09
CA VAL A 87 9.33 17.72 10.53
C VAL A 87 8.76 18.80 11.42
N GLY A 88 8.79 20.08 11.03
CA GLY A 88 8.43 21.22 11.88
C GLY A 88 6.96 21.32 12.34
N ARG A 89 6.09 20.42 11.86
CA ARG A 89 4.69 20.26 12.32
C ARG A 89 4.42 18.94 13.04
N LEU A 90 5.46 18.19 13.41
CA LEU A 90 5.40 16.92 14.13
C LEU A 90 5.75 17.13 15.61
N ASN A 91 5.31 16.22 16.49
CA ASN A 91 5.86 16.15 17.85
C ASN A 91 7.26 15.47 17.83
N PRO A 92 8.05 15.53 18.91
CA PRO A 92 9.41 14.97 18.95
C PRO A 92 9.46 13.47 18.61
N GLU A 93 8.46 12.69 19.03
CA GLU A 93 8.41 11.25 18.80
C GLU A 93 8.12 10.93 17.32
N GLN A 94 7.14 11.61 16.73
CA GLN A 94 6.82 11.56 15.30
C GLN A 94 8.02 12.01 14.46
N ALA A 95 8.71 13.09 14.84
CA ALA A 95 9.91 13.57 14.15
C ALA A 95 11.06 12.55 14.22
N ARG A 96 11.27 11.89 15.37
CA ARG A 96 12.23 10.79 15.53
C ARG A 96 11.90 9.60 14.61
N ALA A 97 10.63 9.20 14.53
CA ALA A 97 10.20 8.13 13.61
C ALA A 97 10.33 8.49 12.12
N VAL A 98 10.20 9.77 11.77
CA VAL A 98 10.42 10.27 10.39
C VAL A 98 11.91 10.31 10.03
N THR A 99 12.79 10.63 10.99
CA THR A 99 14.23 10.86 10.74
C THR A 99 15.13 9.64 10.97
N ALA A 100 14.67 8.61 11.70
CA ALA A 100 15.37 7.32 11.87
C ALA A 100 15.31 6.47 10.59
N THR A 101 15.94 6.93 9.50
CA THR A 101 15.66 6.45 8.13
C THR A 101 16.17 5.06 7.80
N ASP A 102 17.28 4.64 8.41
CA ASP A 102 18.05 3.47 8.01
C ASP A 102 18.08 2.44 9.15
N GLY A 103 18.09 1.15 8.80
CA GLY A 103 17.88 0.03 9.74
C GLY A 103 16.40 -0.23 10.08
N PRO A 104 16.11 -1.24 10.92
CA PRO A 104 14.73 -1.62 11.28
C PRO A 104 14.10 -0.59 12.23
N LEU A 105 12.81 -0.32 12.05
CA LEU A 105 12.07 0.66 12.84
C LEU A 105 10.67 0.14 13.21
N LEU A 106 10.41 0.00 14.51
CA LEU A 106 9.10 -0.31 15.06
C LEU A 106 8.44 0.98 15.58
N ILE A 107 7.31 1.37 14.99
CA ILE A 107 6.50 2.51 15.43
C ILE A 107 5.23 2.01 16.11
N LEU A 108 5.28 1.91 17.45
CA LEU A 108 4.15 1.53 18.31
C LEU A 108 3.21 2.73 18.45
N ALA A 109 2.19 2.78 17.60
CA ALA A 109 1.46 3.99 17.30
C ALA A 109 -0.01 3.91 17.72
N GLY A 110 -0.28 4.36 18.94
CA GLY A 110 -1.58 4.26 19.60
C GLY A 110 -2.76 4.82 18.79
N ALA A 111 -3.97 4.36 19.09
CA ALA A 111 -5.19 4.90 18.50
C ALA A 111 -5.19 6.45 18.46
N GLY A 112 -5.34 7.04 17.27
CA GLY A 112 -5.37 8.50 17.09
C GLY A 112 -4.03 9.25 17.26
N SER A 113 -2.90 8.55 17.35
CA SER A 113 -1.53 9.14 17.45
C SER A 113 -0.96 9.67 16.14
N GLY A 114 -1.51 9.23 15.00
CA GLY A 114 -1.12 9.67 13.66
C GLY A 114 -0.29 8.68 12.82
N LYS A 115 -0.43 7.36 13.02
CA LYS A 115 0.21 6.27 12.23
C LYS A 115 0.56 6.66 10.78
N THR A 116 -0.47 6.84 9.95
CA THR A 116 -0.37 7.11 8.51
C THR A 116 0.22 8.49 8.18
N ARG A 117 0.16 9.46 9.10
CA ARG A 117 0.86 10.75 8.96
C ARG A 117 2.36 10.55 9.09
N VAL A 118 2.81 9.78 10.08
CA VAL A 118 4.25 9.49 10.26
C VAL A 118 4.80 8.72 9.06
N LEU A 119 4.06 7.74 8.53
CA LEU A 119 4.45 7.06 7.29
C LEU A 119 4.57 8.01 6.09
N ALA A 120 3.58 8.87 5.85
CA ALA A 120 3.64 9.83 4.75
C ALA A 120 4.81 10.81 4.88
N HIS A 121 5.02 11.39 6.08
CA HIS A 121 6.14 12.29 6.34
C HIS A 121 7.51 11.58 6.27
N ARG A 122 7.61 10.31 6.69
CA ARG A 122 8.83 9.49 6.58
C ARG A 122 9.22 9.24 5.13
N ILE A 123 8.25 8.82 4.31
CA ILE A 123 8.47 8.62 2.87
C ILE A 123 8.83 9.95 2.19
N ALA A 124 8.19 11.05 2.58
CA ALA A 124 8.53 12.39 2.09
C ALA A 124 9.95 12.82 2.48
N TYR A 125 10.41 12.47 3.69
CA TYR A 125 11.77 12.74 4.18
C TYR A 125 12.84 11.91 3.45
N LEU A 126 12.56 10.62 3.22
CA LEU A 126 13.42 9.75 2.40
C LEU A 126 13.62 10.33 0.99
N VAL A 127 12.54 10.71 0.31
CA VAL A 127 12.61 11.28 -1.04
C VAL A 127 13.24 12.68 -1.04
N GLY A 128 12.75 13.60 -0.20
CA GLY A 128 13.06 15.03 -0.28
C GLY A 128 14.28 15.50 0.53
N VAL A 129 14.82 14.67 1.43
CA VAL A 129 15.97 15.04 2.29
C VAL A 129 17.12 14.03 2.18
N LYS A 130 16.81 12.72 2.09
CA LYS A 130 17.81 11.67 1.84
C LYS A 130 18.04 11.37 0.35
N ASN A 131 17.36 12.07 -0.56
CA ASN A 131 17.42 11.88 -2.01
C ASN A 131 17.17 10.42 -2.48
N VAL A 132 16.37 9.66 -1.73
CA VAL A 132 16.01 8.28 -2.06
C VAL A 132 15.10 8.28 -3.29
N ARG A 133 15.50 7.53 -4.32
CA ARG A 133 14.73 7.30 -5.54
C ARG A 133 13.33 6.77 -5.20
N PRO A 134 12.22 7.45 -5.56
CA PRO A 134 10.89 7.09 -5.06
C PRO A 134 10.44 5.67 -5.40
N TRP A 135 10.79 5.17 -6.59
CA TRP A 135 10.53 3.79 -7.03
C TRP A 135 11.28 2.71 -6.22
N SER A 136 12.24 3.12 -5.39
CA SER A 136 12.94 2.27 -4.42
C SER A 136 12.28 2.23 -3.05
N ILE A 137 11.12 2.87 -2.87
CA ILE A 137 10.31 2.83 -1.66
C ILE A 137 9.06 2.00 -1.90
N LEU A 138 8.83 0.99 -1.05
CA LEU A 138 7.58 0.23 -0.96
C LEU A 138 6.77 0.73 0.25
N ALA A 139 5.46 0.87 0.07
CA ALA A 139 4.51 1.17 1.14
C ALA A 139 3.31 0.22 1.06
N VAL A 140 3.13 -0.57 2.11
CA VAL A 140 2.12 -1.63 2.20
C VAL A 140 1.06 -1.24 3.23
N THR A 141 -0.21 -1.37 2.87
CA THR A 141 -1.36 -1.13 3.77
C THR A 141 -2.32 -2.31 3.74
N PHE A 142 -3.24 -2.39 4.71
CA PHE A 142 -4.27 -3.42 4.73
C PHE A 142 -5.41 -3.19 3.72
N THR A 143 -5.74 -1.94 3.39
CA THR A 143 -6.88 -1.59 2.50
C THR A 143 -6.48 -0.71 1.31
N ASN A 144 -7.16 -0.90 0.18
CA ASN A 144 -6.94 -0.10 -1.04
C ASN A 144 -7.22 1.39 -0.80
N ARG A 145 -8.18 1.72 0.07
CA ARG A 145 -8.47 3.09 0.50
C ARG A 145 -7.28 3.69 1.26
N ALA A 146 -6.71 2.97 2.23
CA ALA A 146 -5.52 3.44 2.95
C ALA A 146 -4.31 3.60 2.03
N ALA A 147 -4.13 2.74 1.02
CA ALA A 147 -3.09 2.90 0.01
C ALA A 147 -3.28 4.18 -0.84
N GLY A 148 -4.53 4.51 -1.20
CA GLY A 148 -4.88 5.74 -1.89
C GLY A 148 -4.61 6.98 -1.03
N GLU A 149 -5.18 7.04 0.18
CA GLU A 149 -4.98 8.17 1.10
C GLU A 149 -3.49 8.37 1.47
N LEU A 150 -2.70 7.30 1.60
CA LEU A 150 -1.26 7.38 1.83
C LEU A 150 -0.52 7.94 0.60
N ARG A 151 -0.86 7.47 -0.61
CA ARG A 151 -0.28 7.96 -1.87
C ARG A 151 -0.57 9.44 -2.10
N GLU A 152 -1.80 9.88 -1.83
CA GLU A 152 -2.19 11.30 -1.91
C GLU A 152 -1.42 12.17 -0.91
N ARG A 153 -1.23 11.69 0.33
CA ARG A 153 -0.41 12.38 1.35
C ARG A 153 1.07 12.45 0.99
N ILE A 154 1.61 11.44 0.32
CA ILE A 154 2.99 11.46 -0.19
C ILE A 154 3.11 12.50 -1.32
N ILE A 155 2.20 12.49 -2.29
CA ILE A 155 2.20 13.43 -3.42
C ILE A 155 1.99 14.87 -2.94
N SER A 156 1.11 15.13 -1.97
CA SER A 156 0.92 16.49 -1.45
C SER A 156 2.09 17.00 -0.61
N LEU A 157 2.97 16.11 -0.14
CA LEU A 157 4.25 16.48 0.48
C LEU A 157 5.34 16.69 -0.56
N VAL A 158 5.68 15.70 -1.41
CA VAL A 158 6.86 15.75 -2.33
C VAL A 158 6.56 16.14 -3.78
N GLY A 159 5.31 16.39 -4.14
CA GLY A 159 4.90 16.68 -5.51
C GLY A 159 4.96 15.43 -6.41
N GLU A 160 5.20 15.66 -7.71
CA GLU A 160 5.23 14.63 -8.76
C GLU A 160 6.10 13.39 -8.45
N PRO A 161 7.32 13.50 -7.88
CA PRO A 161 8.11 12.33 -7.46
C PRO A 161 7.37 11.36 -6.53
N GLY A 162 6.35 11.82 -5.80
CA GLY A 162 5.51 10.97 -4.96
C GLY A 162 4.69 9.94 -5.74
N ARG A 163 4.47 10.12 -7.05
CA ARG A 163 3.73 9.16 -7.90
C ARG A 163 4.50 7.87 -8.13
N ASP A 164 5.83 7.89 -8.08
CA ASP A 164 6.66 6.70 -8.36
C ASP A 164 6.80 5.76 -7.16
N VAL A 165 6.49 6.23 -5.95
CA VAL A 165 6.44 5.40 -4.74
C VAL A 165 5.45 4.25 -4.91
N GLN A 166 5.90 3.03 -4.61
CA GLN A 166 5.11 1.82 -4.77
C GLN A 166 4.20 1.61 -3.55
N ALA A 167 3.09 2.35 -3.53
CA ALA A 167 2.00 2.12 -2.59
C ALA A 167 1.07 0.96 -3.05
N GLY A 168 0.53 0.18 -2.12
CA GLY A 168 -0.47 -0.84 -2.40
C GLY A 168 -0.86 -1.69 -1.20
N THR A 169 -1.80 -2.60 -1.41
CA THR A 169 -2.13 -3.67 -0.45
C THR A 169 -1.29 -4.91 -0.72
N PHE A 170 -1.05 -5.75 0.30
CA PHE A 170 -0.35 -7.03 0.15
C PHE A 170 -0.81 -7.82 -1.08
N HIS A 171 -2.11 -8.09 -1.22
CA HIS A 171 -2.69 -8.81 -2.36
C HIS A 171 -2.41 -8.13 -3.72
N SER A 172 -2.54 -6.80 -3.83
CA SER A 172 -2.33 -6.09 -5.10
C SER A 172 -0.85 -5.91 -5.45
N LEU A 173 0.05 -5.95 -4.46
CA LEU A 173 1.49 -5.99 -4.66
C LEU A 173 1.94 -7.40 -5.06
N CYS A 174 1.54 -8.43 -4.34
CA CYS A 174 1.85 -9.83 -4.66
C CYS A 174 1.31 -10.22 -6.05
N ALA A 175 0.07 -9.84 -6.40
CA ALA A 175 -0.45 -10.03 -7.75
C ALA A 175 0.37 -9.31 -8.83
N ARG A 176 0.91 -8.12 -8.54
CA ARG A 176 1.79 -7.36 -9.46
C ARG A 176 3.14 -8.04 -9.65
N VAL A 177 3.68 -8.69 -8.61
CA VAL A 177 4.90 -9.51 -8.69
C VAL A 177 4.63 -10.79 -9.50
N LEU A 178 3.59 -11.55 -9.16
CA LEU A 178 3.23 -12.79 -9.84
C LEU A 178 2.91 -12.58 -11.33
N ARG A 179 2.26 -11.47 -11.70
CA ARG A 179 2.00 -11.11 -13.11
C ARG A 179 3.25 -10.68 -13.90
N ARG A 180 4.37 -10.40 -13.23
CA ARG A 180 5.62 -9.95 -13.86
C ARG A 180 6.65 -11.07 -13.96
N ASP A 181 6.88 -11.79 -12.86
CA ASP A 181 7.98 -12.75 -12.70
C ASP A 181 7.50 -14.16 -12.29
N GLY A 182 6.18 -14.37 -12.07
CA GLY A 182 5.60 -15.65 -11.61
C GLY A 182 5.75 -16.85 -12.56
N GLU A 183 6.16 -16.63 -13.80
CA GLU A 183 6.50 -17.71 -14.74
C GLU A 183 7.66 -18.59 -14.23
N ALA A 184 8.54 -18.03 -13.38
CA ALA A 184 9.61 -18.79 -12.73
C ALA A 184 9.09 -19.96 -11.85
N ILE A 185 7.84 -19.86 -11.35
CA ILE A 185 7.15 -20.93 -10.60
C ILE A 185 5.94 -21.49 -11.36
N GLY A 186 5.96 -21.38 -12.70
CA GLY A 186 4.92 -21.91 -13.59
C GLY A 186 3.58 -21.17 -13.58
N ILE A 187 3.51 -19.96 -13.00
CA ILE A 187 2.29 -19.15 -12.96
C ILE A 187 2.21 -18.23 -14.17
N SER A 188 1.19 -18.42 -15.00
CA SER A 188 0.92 -17.58 -16.17
C SER A 188 0.65 -16.13 -15.77
N ARG A 189 1.30 -15.16 -16.43
CA ARG A 189 1.06 -13.71 -16.25
C ARG A 189 -0.40 -13.27 -16.46
N ARG A 190 -1.22 -14.14 -17.07
CA ARG A 190 -2.64 -13.91 -17.39
C ARG A 190 -3.60 -14.58 -16.40
N PHE A 191 -3.14 -15.01 -15.22
CA PHE A 191 -4.01 -15.70 -14.25
C PHE A 191 -5.26 -14.88 -13.87
N VAL A 192 -6.37 -15.59 -13.67
CA VAL A 192 -7.61 -15.05 -13.11
C VAL A 192 -7.53 -15.08 -11.59
N VAL A 193 -8.04 -14.04 -10.92
CA VAL A 193 -8.23 -14.07 -9.46
C VAL A 193 -9.66 -14.49 -9.18
N TYR A 194 -9.85 -15.60 -8.50
CA TYR A 194 -11.17 -16.09 -8.09
C TYR A 194 -11.66 -15.34 -6.86
N ASP A 195 -12.82 -14.70 -6.98
CA ASP A 195 -13.45 -14.01 -5.84
C ASP A 195 -14.22 -14.97 -4.92
N THR A 196 -14.88 -14.44 -3.90
CA THR A 196 -15.65 -15.26 -2.96
C THR A 196 -16.75 -16.07 -3.67
N GLU A 197 -17.44 -15.52 -4.66
CA GLU A 197 -18.53 -16.21 -5.35
C GLU A 197 -18.01 -17.29 -6.32
N ASP A 198 -16.90 -17.03 -7.01
CA ASP A 198 -16.17 -18.03 -7.81
C ASP A 198 -15.76 -19.23 -6.94
N GLN A 199 -15.09 -18.96 -5.81
CA GLN A 199 -14.62 -19.98 -4.87
C GLN A 199 -15.78 -20.82 -4.31
N GLN A 200 -16.87 -20.17 -3.88
CA GLN A 200 -18.07 -20.85 -3.38
C GLN A 200 -18.72 -21.71 -4.47
N SER A 201 -18.73 -21.24 -5.72
CA SER A 201 -19.30 -21.95 -6.86
C SER A 201 -18.48 -23.17 -7.26
N LEU A 202 -17.16 -23.05 -7.26
CA LEU A 202 -16.23 -24.17 -7.41
C LEU A 202 -16.39 -25.19 -6.28
N MET A 203 -16.40 -24.76 -5.02
CA MET A 203 -16.54 -25.69 -3.89
C MET A 203 -17.91 -26.41 -3.88
N LYS A 204 -19.00 -25.75 -4.30
CA LYS A 204 -20.31 -26.42 -4.53
C LYS A 204 -20.25 -27.51 -5.59
N GLN A 205 -19.40 -27.38 -6.62
CA GLN A 205 -19.20 -28.43 -7.62
C GLN A 205 -18.42 -29.60 -7.01
N LEU A 206 -17.29 -29.33 -6.34
CA LEU A 206 -16.45 -30.35 -5.72
C LEU A 206 -17.17 -31.19 -4.66
N LEU A 207 -18.02 -30.55 -3.84
CA LEU A 207 -18.86 -31.26 -2.86
C LEU A 207 -19.87 -32.20 -3.54
N ARG A 208 -20.48 -31.79 -4.67
CA ARG A 208 -21.37 -32.65 -5.47
C ARG A 208 -20.64 -33.78 -6.19
N GLU A 209 -19.40 -33.55 -6.63
CA GLU A 209 -18.51 -34.58 -7.19
C GLU A 209 -18.03 -35.61 -6.15
N GLU A 210 -18.32 -35.41 -4.86
CA GLU A 210 -17.96 -36.27 -3.73
C GLU A 210 -19.20 -36.80 -2.96
N ASP A 211 -20.41 -36.52 -3.46
CA ASP A 211 -21.70 -36.83 -2.81
C ASP A 211 -21.85 -36.26 -1.37
N LEU A 212 -21.27 -35.08 -1.14
CA LEU A 212 -21.26 -34.41 0.17
C LEU A 212 -22.36 -33.34 0.31
N PRO A 213 -22.94 -33.17 1.52
CA PRO A 213 -24.00 -32.19 1.75
C PRO A 213 -23.49 -30.75 1.65
N LEU A 214 -24.27 -29.88 1.01
CA LEU A 214 -23.95 -28.45 0.85
C LEU A 214 -24.29 -27.59 2.10
N THR A 215 -24.55 -28.23 3.24
CA THR A 215 -25.08 -27.63 4.48
C THR A 215 -24.26 -28.10 5.70
N GLY A 216 -24.58 -27.56 6.89
CA GLY A 216 -23.91 -27.94 8.13
C GLY A 216 -22.41 -27.68 8.11
N GLU A 217 -21.60 -28.67 8.50
CA GLU A 217 -20.14 -28.58 8.57
C GLU A 217 -19.42 -28.62 7.21
N PHE A 218 -20.08 -29.15 6.18
CA PHE A 218 -19.58 -29.23 4.80
C PHE A 218 -20.13 -28.11 3.90
N ARG A 219 -20.87 -27.13 4.45
CA ARG A 219 -21.27 -25.94 3.69
C ARG A 219 -20.05 -25.32 3.01
N PRO A 220 -20.11 -24.90 1.73
CA PRO A 220 -18.93 -24.49 0.97
C PRO A 220 -18.07 -23.43 1.67
N SER A 221 -18.70 -22.47 2.35
CA SER A 221 -18.05 -21.44 3.18
C SER A 221 -17.31 -21.96 4.41
N ALA A 222 -17.71 -23.09 5.01
CA ALA A 222 -16.97 -23.70 6.12
C ALA A 222 -15.74 -24.47 5.64
N VAL A 223 -15.84 -25.15 4.49
CA VAL A 223 -14.69 -25.86 3.86
C VAL A 223 -13.67 -24.85 3.35
N LEU A 224 -14.09 -23.83 2.59
CA LEU A 224 -13.21 -22.75 2.13
C LEU A 224 -12.58 -22.00 3.31
N GLY A 225 -13.34 -21.74 4.39
CA GLY A 225 -12.78 -21.14 5.60
C GLY A 225 -11.73 -22.01 6.30
N ALA A 226 -11.77 -23.34 6.16
CA ALA A 226 -10.72 -24.24 6.67
C ALA A 226 -9.47 -24.23 5.78
N ILE A 227 -9.66 -24.29 4.45
CA ILE A 227 -8.57 -24.16 3.47
C ILE A 227 -7.86 -22.81 3.63
N SER A 228 -8.63 -21.72 3.71
CA SER A 228 -8.10 -20.36 3.90
C SER A 228 -7.27 -20.24 5.18
N ARG A 229 -7.73 -20.79 6.32
CA ARG A 229 -6.90 -20.82 7.55
C ARG A 229 -5.58 -21.57 7.37
N ALA A 230 -5.58 -22.71 6.66
CA ALA A 230 -4.33 -23.43 6.37
C ALA A 230 -3.39 -22.58 5.50
N LYS A 231 -3.89 -22.01 4.40
CA LYS A 231 -3.13 -21.10 3.53
C LYS A 231 -2.56 -19.89 4.29
N ASN A 232 -3.33 -19.29 5.20
CA ASN A 232 -2.90 -18.15 6.02
C ASN A 232 -1.81 -18.51 7.08
N GLU A 233 -1.54 -19.80 7.30
CA GLU A 233 -0.46 -20.33 8.14
C GLU A 233 0.70 -20.95 7.34
N MET A 234 0.70 -20.81 6.00
CA MET A 234 1.61 -21.52 5.06
C MET A 234 1.46 -23.06 5.03
N LEU A 235 0.33 -23.60 5.50
CA LEU A 235 0.05 -25.03 5.53
C LEU A 235 -0.65 -25.49 4.25
N ASP A 236 -0.17 -26.58 3.67
CA ASP A 236 -0.67 -27.14 2.42
C ASP A 236 -1.68 -28.29 2.63
N ALA A 237 -2.21 -28.82 1.54
CA ALA A 237 -3.13 -29.95 1.58
C ALA A 237 -2.50 -31.28 2.04
N THR A 238 -1.17 -31.44 1.92
CA THR A 238 -0.42 -32.59 2.45
C THR A 238 -0.41 -32.55 3.97
N PHE A 239 0.01 -31.42 4.57
CA PHE A 239 -0.01 -31.21 6.02
C PHE A 239 -1.42 -31.42 6.59
N LEU A 240 -2.45 -30.90 5.91
CA LEU A 240 -3.85 -31.11 6.31
C LEU A 240 -4.25 -32.59 6.30
N ALA A 241 -3.73 -33.41 5.37
CA ALA A 241 -4.04 -34.84 5.31
C ALA A 241 -3.31 -35.64 6.41
N GLU A 242 -2.05 -35.32 6.68
CA GLU A 242 -1.22 -36.00 7.69
C GLU A 242 -1.71 -35.71 9.12
N ASN A 243 -2.21 -34.50 9.39
CA ASN A 243 -2.68 -34.07 10.71
C ASN A 243 -4.19 -34.30 10.93
N ALA A 244 -4.90 -34.94 10.00
CA ALA A 244 -6.35 -35.12 10.06
C ALA A 244 -6.80 -36.24 11.03
N VAL A 245 -7.23 -35.85 12.22
CA VAL A 245 -7.65 -36.74 13.31
C VAL A 245 -9.01 -37.37 13.01
N ASN A 246 -9.99 -36.58 12.58
CA ASN A 246 -11.36 -37.03 12.34
C ASN A 246 -11.74 -37.13 10.84
N HIS A 247 -12.89 -37.75 10.56
CA HIS A 247 -13.38 -37.95 9.19
C HIS A 247 -13.53 -36.63 8.41
N ARG A 248 -14.09 -35.60 9.07
CA ARG A 248 -14.31 -34.28 8.46
C ARG A 248 -13.02 -33.63 8.02
N GLU A 249 -11.96 -33.66 8.83
CA GLU A 249 -10.63 -33.14 8.47
C GLU A 249 -10.05 -33.88 7.27
N ARG A 250 -10.14 -35.21 7.21
CA ARG A 250 -9.65 -36.01 6.07
C ARG A 250 -10.40 -35.66 4.78
N THR A 251 -11.71 -35.44 4.88
CA THR A 251 -12.55 -35.00 3.77
C THR A 251 -12.22 -33.57 3.34
N ILE A 252 -11.94 -32.65 4.27
CA ILE A 252 -11.49 -31.28 3.97
C ILE A 252 -10.12 -31.29 3.28
N ALA A 253 -9.16 -32.11 3.73
CA ALA A 253 -7.85 -32.25 3.09
C ALA A 253 -7.99 -32.78 1.64
N LYS A 254 -8.82 -33.81 1.42
CA LYS A 254 -9.15 -34.31 0.08
C LYS A 254 -9.76 -33.21 -0.81
N LEU A 255 -10.70 -32.43 -0.27
CA LEU A 255 -11.32 -31.32 -1.00
C LEU A 255 -10.31 -30.20 -1.31
N ALA A 256 -9.36 -29.91 -0.42
CA ALA A 256 -8.28 -28.95 -0.64
C ALA A 256 -7.41 -29.35 -1.85
N VAL A 257 -6.96 -30.61 -1.91
CA VAL A 257 -6.22 -31.15 -3.07
C VAL A 257 -7.01 -30.97 -4.37
N ARG A 258 -8.28 -31.38 -4.42
CA ARG A 258 -9.11 -31.28 -5.63
C ARG A 258 -9.44 -29.84 -6.02
N TYR A 259 -9.51 -28.93 -5.05
CA TYR A 259 -9.73 -27.50 -5.23
C TYR A 259 -8.52 -26.82 -5.88
N GLU A 260 -7.32 -27.00 -5.32
CA GLU A 260 -6.08 -26.45 -5.90
C GLU A 260 -5.79 -27.02 -7.29
N GLN A 261 -6.05 -28.32 -7.50
CA GLN A 261 -5.96 -28.94 -8.83
C GLN A 261 -6.92 -28.29 -9.85
N ARG A 262 -8.15 -27.93 -9.45
CA ARG A 262 -9.11 -27.27 -10.35
C ARG A 262 -8.70 -25.83 -10.66
N LEU A 263 -8.26 -25.06 -9.66
CA LEU A 263 -7.69 -23.71 -9.85
C LEU A 263 -6.50 -23.74 -10.83
N LYS A 264 -5.52 -24.61 -10.58
CA LYS A 264 -4.35 -24.80 -11.45
C LYS A 264 -4.74 -25.19 -12.88
N LYS A 265 -5.74 -26.06 -13.05
CA LYS A 265 -6.23 -26.49 -14.37
C LYS A 265 -6.85 -25.36 -15.20
N VAL A 266 -7.48 -24.37 -14.57
CA VAL A 266 -8.08 -23.21 -15.27
C VAL A 266 -7.18 -21.98 -15.30
N GLY A 267 -5.98 -22.04 -14.72
CA GLY A 267 -5.06 -20.90 -14.62
C GLY A 267 -5.56 -19.80 -13.67
N ALA A 268 -6.28 -20.18 -12.61
CA ALA A 268 -6.75 -19.26 -11.58
C ALA A 268 -5.95 -19.39 -10.27
N LEU A 269 -5.99 -18.32 -9.47
CA LEU A 269 -5.51 -18.24 -8.10
C LEU A 269 -6.63 -17.64 -7.23
N ASP A 270 -6.80 -18.09 -5.99
CA ASP A 270 -7.65 -17.35 -5.02
C ASP A 270 -6.86 -16.22 -4.32
N PHE A 271 -7.51 -15.47 -3.42
CA PHE A 271 -6.86 -14.37 -2.71
C PHE A 271 -5.70 -14.83 -1.82
N ASP A 272 -5.80 -15.99 -1.16
CA ASP A 272 -4.75 -16.51 -0.30
C ASP A 272 -3.57 -17.04 -1.13
N ASP A 273 -3.84 -17.63 -2.30
CA ASP A 273 -2.83 -18.03 -3.29
C ASP A 273 -1.93 -16.85 -3.73
N LEU A 274 -2.48 -15.63 -3.84
CA LEU A 274 -1.67 -14.45 -4.18
C LEU A 274 -0.54 -14.24 -3.18
N LEU A 275 -0.80 -14.48 -1.88
CA LEU A 275 0.19 -14.34 -0.82
C LEU A 275 1.14 -15.54 -0.81
N LEU A 276 0.59 -16.75 -0.77
CA LEU A 276 1.35 -18.00 -0.77
C LEU A 276 2.35 -18.07 -1.93
N LYS A 277 1.87 -17.90 -3.16
CA LYS A 277 2.70 -18.06 -4.36
C LYS A 277 3.72 -16.93 -4.51
N ALA A 278 3.48 -15.76 -3.91
CA ALA A 278 4.49 -14.68 -3.85
C ALA A 278 5.61 -14.97 -2.84
N VAL A 279 5.35 -15.73 -1.76
CA VAL A 279 6.42 -16.28 -0.90
C VAL A 279 7.18 -17.38 -1.67
N VAL A 280 6.48 -18.36 -2.25
CA VAL A 280 7.10 -19.45 -3.02
C VAL A 280 7.98 -18.92 -4.17
N LEU A 281 7.57 -17.87 -4.87
CA LEU A 281 8.38 -17.25 -5.93
C LEU A 281 9.72 -16.67 -5.42
N PHE A 282 9.78 -16.19 -4.18
CA PHE A 282 11.01 -15.64 -3.60
C PHE A 282 11.90 -16.73 -2.99
N ASP A 283 11.33 -17.89 -2.64
CA ASP A 283 12.06 -19.08 -2.17
C ASP A 283 12.64 -19.87 -3.36
N GLU A 284 11.81 -20.21 -4.35
CA GLU A 284 12.21 -20.97 -5.56
C GLU A 284 13.03 -20.13 -6.57
N SER A 285 13.00 -18.79 -6.50
CA SER A 285 13.76 -17.92 -7.40
C SER A 285 14.52 -16.80 -6.66
N PRO A 286 15.68 -17.12 -6.06
CA PRO A 286 16.53 -16.14 -5.38
C PRO A 286 16.95 -14.95 -6.26
N ASP A 287 17.20 -15.17 -7.55
CA ASP A 287 17.48 -14.09 -8.51
C ASP A 287 16.30 -13.12 -8.66
N THR A 288 15.07 -13.62 -8.55
CA THR A 288 13.86 -12.79 -8.58
C THR A 288 13.74 -12.00 -7.30
N LEU A 289 13.93 -12.62 -6.14
CA LEU A 289 13.99 -11.93 -4.86
C LEU A 289 15.07 -10.82 -4.86
N ALA A 290 16.28 -11.11 -5.35
CA ALA A 290 17.38 -10.16 -5.43
C ALA A 290 17.03 -8.91 -6.28
N ARG A 291 16.38 -9.08 -7.43
CA ARG A 291 15.88 -7.97 -8.27
C ARG A 291 14.83 -7.10 -7.55
N TYR A 292 14.06 -7.68 -6.64
CA TYR A 292 13.05 -6.96 -5.85
C TYR A 292 13.65 -6.27 -4.62
N GLN A 293 14.63 -6.88 -3.95
CA GLN A 293 15.41 -6.26 -2.87
C GLN A 293 16.20 -5.04 -3.38
N ASP A 294 16.98 -5.20 -4.46
CA ASP A 294 17.77 -4.09 -5.05
C ASP A 294 16.90 -2.90 -5.47
N ARG A 295 15.65 -3.18 -5.87
CA ARG A 295 14.63 -2.17 -6.14
C ARG A 295 14.14 -1.56 -4.83
N TRP A 296 13.42 -2.31 -4.01
CA TRP A 296 12.68 -1.84 -2.83
C TRP A 296 13.58 -1.77 -1.58
N ARG A 297 14.47 -0.78 -1.57
CA ARG A 297 15.50 -0.58 -0.53
C ARG A 297 14.97 -0.04 0.80
N TYR A 298 13.76 0.54 0.81
CA TYR A 298 13.07 1.01 2.01
C TYR A 298 11.64 0.48 2.01
N LEU A 299 11.28 -0.29 3.04
CA LEU A 299 9.99 -0.95 3.17
C LEU A 299 9.18 -0.29 4.29
N HIS A 300 7.91 -0.02 4.03
CA HIS A 300 6.97 0.53 5.01
C HIS A 300 5.72 -0.36 5.08
N VAL A 301 5.28 -0.72 6.28
CA VAL A 301 4.04 -1.49 6.49
C VAL A 301 3.17 -0.80 7.55
N ASP A 302 1.94 -0.44 7.18
CA ASP A 302 0.91 0.10 8.08
C ASP A 302 0.00 -1.04 8.58
N GLU A 303 -0.51 -0.91 9.80
CA GLU A 303 -1.34 -1.91 10.51
C GLU A 303 -0.67 -3.30 10.64
N TYR A 304 0.62 -3.31 11.03
CA TYR A 304 1.45 -4.52 11.09
C TYR A 304 0.96 -5.60 12.08
N GLN A 305 0.17 -5.23 13.10
CA GLN A 305 -0.43 -6.19 14.04
C GLN A 305 -1.42 -7.16 13.36
N ASP A 306 -2.01 -6.77 12.23
CA ASP A 306 -3.02 -7.57 11.52
C ASP A 306 -2.39 -8.44 10.39
N THR A 307 -1.06 -8.63 10.40
CA THR A 307 -0.35 -9.44 9.40
C THR A 307 -0.47 -10.95 9.66
N ASN A 308 -0.64 -11.72 8.59
CA ASN A 308 -0.62 -13.19 8.61
C ASN A 308 0.77 -13.77 8.33
N ARG A 309 0.92 -15.10 8.42
CA ARG A 309 2.21 -15.79 8.24
C ARG A 309 2.81 -15.58 6.83
N PRO A 310 2.07 -15.76 5.70
CA PRO A 310 2.58 -15.41 4.38
C PRO A 310 3.05 -13.95 4.22
N GLN A 311 2.29 -12.98 4.75
CA GLN A 311 2.61 -11.55 4.65
C GLN A 311 3.89 -11.20 5.42
N TYR A 312 4.03 -11.74 6.63
CA TYR A 312 5.25 -11.62 7.43
C TYR A 312 6.46 -12.19 6.69
N LEU A 313 6.37 -13.42 6.15
CA LEU A 313 7.48 -14.05 5.43
C LEU A 313 7.87 -13.28 4.16
N TRP A 314 6.89 -12.81 3.39
CA TRP A 314 7.13 -12.03 2.17
C TRP A 314 7.87 -10.72 2.45
N ILE A 315 7.50 -10.01 3.53
CA ILE A 315 8.20 -8.79 3.97
C ILE A 315 9.59 -9.11 4.51
N LYS A 316 9.74 -10.19 5.30
CA LYS A 316 11.04 -10.60 5.85
C LYS A 316 12.05 -10.94 4.74
N ALA A 317 11.61 -11.65 3.70
CA ALA A 317 12.42 -11.94 2.52
C ALA A 317 12.88 -10.66 1.80
N LEU A 318 11.99 -9.67 1.62
CA LEU A 318 12.34 -8.38 1.03
C LEU A 318 13.27 -7.55 1.92
N ALA A 319 13.10 -7.59 3.24
CA ALA A 319 13.90 -6.81 4.19
C ALA A 319 15.35 -7.33 4.30
N ALA A 320 15.56 -8.64 4.20
CA ALA A 320 16.79 -9.36 4.55
C ALA A 320 18.11 -8.91 3.86
N ARG A 321 18.07 -8.04 2.84
CA ARG A 321 19.27 -7.52 2.15
C ARG A 321 19.61 -6.06 2.49
N HIS A 322 18.66 -5.29 2.99
CA HIS A 322 18.83 -3.86 3.27
C HIS A 322 18.42 -3.43 4.67
N HIS A 323 17.68 -4.27 5.42
CA HIS A 323 17.24 -4.07 6.81
C HIS A 323 16.41 -2.80 7.10
N ASN A 324 16.22 -1.90 6.13
CA ASN A 324 15.39 -0.69 6.24
C ASN A 324 13.88 -1.01 6.20
N LEU A 325 13.40 -1.76 7.19
CA LEU A 325 11.99 -2.10 7.37
C LEU A 325 11.38 -1.24 8.48
N ALA A 326 10.48 -0.33 8.10
CA ALA A 326 9.67 0.46 9.03
C ALA A 326 8.25 -0.13 9.14
N VAL A 327 7.92 -0.68 10.30
CA VAL A 327 6.58 -1.20 10.61
C VAL A 327 5.83 -0.27 11.56
N VAL A 328 4.54 -0.12 11.35
CA VAL A 328 3.65 0.70 12.17
C VAL A 328 2.44 -0.11 12.57
N GLY A 329 2.06 -0.05 13.83
CA GLY A 329 0.89 -0.76 14.33
C GLY A 329 0.51 -0.38 15.75
N ASP A 330 -0.58 -0.98 16.20
CA ASP A 330 -1.02 -0.93 17.60
C ASP A 330 -1.52 -2.31 17.99
N ASP A 331 -0.77 -2.98 18.87
CA ASP A 331 -1.10 -4.28 19.45
C ASP A 331 -2.43 -4.28 20.23
N ASP A 332 -2.88 -3.12 20.74
CA ASP A 332 -4.21 -2.97 21.35
C ASP A 332 -5.35 -2.92 20.31
N GLN A 333 -5.04 -2.93 18.99
CA GLN A 333 -6.02 -2.87 17.88
C GLN A 333 -6.08 -4.14 17.02
N SER A 334 -5.34 -5.21 17.34
CA SER A 334 -5.35 -6.47 16.57
C SER A 334 -6.70 -7.19 16.68
N ILE A 335 -7.54 -7.05 15.64
CA ILE A 335 -8.90 -7.63 15.59
C ILE A 335 -9.07 -8.73 14.53
N TYR A 336 -8.09 -8.95 13.65
CA TYR A 336 -8.19 -9.94 12.57
C TYR A 336 -7.61 -11.32 12.87
N ARG A 337 -7.39 -11.70 14.15
CA ARG A 337 -6.89 -13.04 14.54
C ARG A 337 -7.69 -14.21 13.94
N TRP A 338 -9.00 -14.04 13.78
CA TRP A 338 -9.89 -15.03 13.13
C TRP A 338 -9.65 -15.23 11.62
N ARG A 339 -8.85 -14.34 10.99
CA ARG A 339 -8.36 -14.43 9.61
C ARG A 339 -6.92 -14.97 9.53
N GLY A 340 -6.31 -15.39 10.64
CA GLY A 340 -4.91 -15.81 10.69
C GLY A 340 -3.91 -14.65 10.86
N ALA A 341 -4.36 -13.48 11.35
CA ALA A 341 -3.43 -12.45 11.81
C ALA A 341 -2.75 -12.90 13.12
N ASP A 342 -1.42 -12.71 13.19
CA ASP A 342 -0.61 -13.12 14.33
C ASP A 342 0.00 -11.91 15.05
N ILE A 343 -0.57 -11.58 16.22
CA ILE A 343 -0.12 -10.51 17.11
C ILE A 343 1.36 -10.64 17.51
N ARG A 344 1.93 -11.86 17.47
CA ARG A 344 3.35 -12.09 17.72
C ARG A 344 4.24 -11.41 16.69
N ASN A 345 3.79 -11.19 15.45
CA ASN A 345 4.59 -10.51 14.43
C ASN A 345 5.05 -9.10 14.85
N ILE A 346 4.20 -8.36 15.58
CA ILE A 346 4.55 -7.02 16.09
C ILE A 346 5.20 -7.08 17.48
N LEU A 347 4.77 -7.98 18.37
CA LEU A 347 5.34 -8.11 19.72
C LEU A 347 6.76 -8.69 19.70
N ASP A 348 7.06 -9.59 18.77
CA ASP A 348 8.36 -10.25 18.63
C ASP A 348 9.32 -9.51 17.66
N PHE A 349 8.97 -8.32 17.18
CA PHE A 349 9.77 -7.61 16.16
C PHE A 349 11.21 -7.36 16.63
N GLU A 350 11.41 -7.07 17.93
CA GLU A 350 12.74 -6.91 18.55
C GLU A 350 13.56 -8.21 18.56
N ARG A 351 12.92 -9.39 18.54
CA ARG A 351 13.59 -10.70 18.45
C ARG A 351 14.04 -11.02 17.02
N ASP A 352 13.26 -10.58 16.03
CA ASP A 352 13.63 -10.72 14.61
C ASP A 352 14.63 -9.66 14.14
N TYR A 353 14.62 -8.48 14.77
CA TYR A 353 15.48 -7.34 14.47
C TYR A 353 16.08 -6.75 15.76
N PRO A 354 17.14 -7.35 16.34
CA PRO A 354 17.74 -6.90 17.60
C PRO A 354 18.40 -5.51 17.54
N ASP A 355 18.58 -4.97 16.34
CA ASP A 355 19.07 -3.62 16.03
C ASP A 355 17.93 -2.60 15.81
N ALA A 356 16.67 -2.99 16.01
CA ALA A 356 15.51 -2.14 15.74
C ALA A 356 15.47 -0.87 16.62
N THR A 357 15.26 0.27 15.96
CA THR A 357 14.83 1.49 16.64
C THR A 357 13.35 1.39 17.01
N ILE A 358 12.98 1.74 18.25
CA ILE A 358 11.59 1.69 18.72
C ILE A 358 11.09 3.10 19.02
N VAL A 359 9.92 3.44 18.50
CA VAL A 359 9.25 4.72 18.77
C VAL A 359 7.79 4.50 19.16
N LYS A 360 7.49 4.74 20.44
CA LYS A 360 6.11 4.83 20.94
C LYS A 360 5.51 6.20 20.58
N LEU A 361 4.31 6.22 20.02
CA LEU A 361 3.53 7.43 19.76
C LEU A 361 2.27 7.44 20.64
N GLU A 362 2.42 7.98 21.85
CA GLU A 362 1.37 7.95 22.88
C GLU A 362 0.46 9.18 22.87
N ARG A 363 0.93 10.30 22.30
CA ARG A 363 0.16 11.53 22.16
C ARG A 363 -0.95 11.35 21.12
N ASN A 364 -2.19 11.33 21.58
CA ASN A 364 -3.40 11.25 20.78
C ASN A 364 -3.88 12.66 20.36
N TYR A 365 -4.44 12.78 19.14
CA TYR A 365 -4.98 14.03 18.59
C TYR A 365 -6.50 13.96 18.31
N ARG A 366 -7.13 12.78 18.48
CA ARG A 366 -8.52 12.51 18.11
C ARG A 366 -9.52 12.74 19.25
N SER A 367 -9.14 12.39 20.47
CA SER A 367 -10.03 12.23 21.63
C SER A 367 -9.65 13.16 22.78
N THR A 368 -10.55 13.31 23.75
CA THR A 368 -10.29 13.99 25.04
C THR A 368 -9.78 12.99 26.08
N GLN A 369 -9.11 13.48 27.14
CA GLN A 369 -8.45 12.61 28.11
C GLN A 369 -9.42 11.64 28.80
N LEU A 370 -10.66 12.06 29.07
CA LEU A 370 -11.71 11.21 29.65
C LEU A 370 -11.97 9.93 28.83
N ILE A 371 -11.96 10.04 27.50
CA ILE A 371 -12.17 8.89 26.58
C ILE A 371 -10.92 7.99 26.58
N LEU A 372 -9.73 8.58 26.67
CA LEU A 372 -8.46 7.84 26.73
C LEU A 372 -8.30 7.08 28.04
N ASP A 373 -8.65 7.70 29.17
CA ASP A 373 -8.61 7.05 30.49
C ASP A 373 -9.59 5.88 30.57
N ALA A 374 -10.80 6.03 30.02
CA ALA A 374 -11.77 4.94 29.94
C ALA A 374 -11.31 3.79 29.03
N ALA A 375 -10.78 4.09 27.83
CA ALA A 375 -10.20 3.08 26.94
C ALA A 375 -9.00 2.36 27.60
N HIS A 376 -8.16 3.10 28.32
CA HIS A 376 -7.03 2.55 29.06
C HIS A 376 -7.49 1.66 30.23
N ALA A 377 -8.55 2.03 30.95
CA ALA A 377 -9.13 1.22 32.04
C ALA A 377 -9.75 -0.11 31.56
N VAL A 378 -10.16 -0.19 30.29
CA VAL A 378 -10.56 -1.45 29.64
C VAL A 378 -9.33 -2.25 29.19
N VAL A 379 -8.46 -1.66 28.37
CA VAL A 379 -7.39 -2.42 27.70
C VAL A 379 -6.25 -2.86 28.63
N SER A 380 -6.06 -2.18 29.76
CA SER A 380 -5.13 -2.59 30.84
C SER A 380 -5.51 -3.90 31.53
N ARG A 381 -6.63 -4.54 31.14
CA ARG A 381 -6.99 -5.91 31.56
C ARG A 381 -6.37 -7.01 30.69
N ASN A 382 -5.80 -6.67 29.53
CA ASN A 382 -5.15 -7.64 28.65
C ASN A 382 -3.73 -7.98 29.17
N SER A 383 -3.39 -9.28 29.18
CA SER A 383 -2.08 -9.77 29.64
C SER A 383 -0.97 -9.69 28.59
N GLU A 384 -1.32 -9.84 27.31
CA GLU A 384 -0.40 -9.83 26.17
C GLU A 384 -0.50 -8.48 25.46
N ARG A 385 0.14 -7.44 26.01
CA ARG A 385 0.24 -6.11 25.40
C ARG A 385 1.56 -5.42 25.75
N THR A 386 1.98 -4.52 24.90
CA THR A 386 3.09 -3.60 25.15
C THR A 386 2.65 -2.53 26.13
N ASP A 387 3.49 -2.19 27.11
CA ASP A 387 3.18 -1.07 28.00
C ASP A 387 3.19 0.25 27.23
N LYS A 388 2.02 0.90 27.19
CA LYS A 388 1.78 2.21 26.61
C LYS A 388 0.50 2.82 27.18
N LYS A 389 0.50 4.13 27.41
CA LYS A 389 -0.65 4.91 27.92
C LYS A 389 -0.86 6.18 27.10
N LEU A 390 -2.02 6.29 26.47
CA LEU A 390 -2.33 7.42 25.59
C LEU A 390 -2.72 8.68 26.38
N TRP A 391 -2.26 9.83 25.90
CA TRP A 391 -2.54 11.15 26.50
C TRP A 391 -2.87 12.20 25.44
N THR A 392 -3.50 13.30 25.82
CA THR A 392 -3.91 14.37 24.88
C THR A 392 -3.83 15.77 25.50
N GLU A 393 -3.55 16.78 24.67
CA GLU A 393 -3.69 18.20 25.04
C GLU A 393 -5.14 18.70 24.90
N ARG A 394 -6.05 17.87 24.38
CA ARG A 394 -7.46 18.26 24.16
C ARG A 394 -8.23 18.31 25.48
N SER A 395 -8.35 19.51 26.03
CA SER A 395 -9.15 19.84 27.20
C SER A 395 -10.66 19.68 26.98
N GLY A 396 -11.41 19.48 28.06
CA GLY A 396 -12.87 19.39 28.05
C GLY A 396 -13.41 18.07 27.49
N GLY A 397 -14.61 18.14 26.89
CA GLY A 397 -15.38 16.98 26.43
C GLY A 397 -16.58 16.67 27.34
N ALA A 398 -17.62 16.08 26.75
CA ALA A 398 -18.77 15.58 27.50
C ALA A 398 -18.37 14.36 28.38
N LYS A 399 -19.15 14.09 29.42
CA LYS A 399 -19.03 12.82 30.16
C LYS A 399 -19.41 11.65 29.25
N ILE A 400 -18.75 10.52 29.44
CA ILE A 400 -19.17 9.26 28.81
C ILE A 400 -20.56 8.93 29.35
N GLN A 401 -21.54 8.81 28.46
CA GLN A 401 -22.91 8.45 28.79
C GLN A 401 -23.08 6.93 28.76
N ARG A 402 -23.98 6.41 29.59
CA ARG A 402 -24.45 5.02 29.54
C ARG A 402 -25.97 5.04 29.57
N PHE A 403 -26.59 4.65 28.47
CA PHE A 403 -28.01 4.31 28.43
C PHE A 403 -28.16 2.80 28.67
N GLU A 404 -29.35 2.37 29.12
CA GLU A 404 -29.69 0.98 29.38
C GLU A 404 -31.14 0.80 28.91
N ALA A 405 -31.30 0.25 27.70
CA ALA A 405 -32.58 0.06 27.05
C ALA A 405 -33.24 -1.26 27.49
N TYR A 406 -34.57 -1.31 27.42
CA TYR A 406 -35.35 -2.53 27.65
C TYR A 406 -35.23 -3.53 26.49
N ASN A 407 -35.10 -3.03 25.25
CA ASN A 407 -34.93 -3.83 24.03
C ASN A 407 -34.12 -3.07 22.95
N GLU A 408 -33.86 -3.73 21.84
CA GLU A 408 -33.13 -3.19 20.68
C GLU A 408 -33.85 -2.03 19.98
N GLU A 409 -35.19 -1.97 20.06
CA GLU A 409 -36.00 -0.90 19.49
C GLU A 409 -35.83 0.40 20.28
N GLU A 410 -35.86 0.32 21.62
CA GLU A 410 -35.61 1.48 22.49
C GLU A 410 -34.16 1.98 22.38
N GLU A 411 -33.17 1.10 22.22
CA GLU A 411 -31.79 1.50 21.94
C GLU A 411 -31.70 2.29 20.62
N ALA A 412 -32.32 1.76 19.54
CA ALA A 412 -32.32 2.41 18.23
C ALA A 412 -33.06 3.76 18.25
N GLU A 413 -34.23 3.84 18.91
CA GLU A 413 -34.96 5.10 19.09
C GLU A 413 -34.17 6.12 19.92
N TRP A 414 -33.50 5.68 21.00
CA TRP A 414 -32.67 6.58 21.81
C TRP A 414 -31.51 7.15 20.98
N ILE A 415 -30.80 6.30 20.22
CA ILE A 415 -29.72 6.73 19.32
C ILE A 415 -30.24 7.74 18.27
N ALA A 416 -31.40 7.47 17.64
CA ALA A 416 -31.99 8.39 16.67
C ALA A 416 -32.29 9.77 17.28
N ARG A 417 -32.92 9.80 18.46
CA ARG A 417 -33.20 11.06 19.20
C ARG A 417 -31.93 11.80 19.63
N GLN A 418 -30.78 11.12 19.78
CA GLN A 418 -29.47 11.75 20.03
C GLN A 418 -28.78 12.26 18.74
N MET A 419 -29.33 12.01 17.55
CA MET A 419 -28.84 12.52 16.27
C MET A 419 -29.70 13.65 15.67
N GLU A 420 -30.93 13.83 16.17
CA GLU A 420 -31.88 14.86 15.70
C GLU A 420 -31.77 16.20 16.47
N GLY A 421 -31.01 16.25 17.57
CA GLY A 421 -30.83 17.43 18.44
C GLY A 421 -29.39 17.92 18.54
#